data_AF-A0A7Y6ADH1-F1
#
_entry.id   AF-A0A7Y6ADH1-F1
#
_cell.length_a   1.000
_cell.length_b   1.000
_cell.length_c   1.000
_cell.angle_alpha   90.00
_cell.angle_beta   90.00
_cell.angle_gamma   90.00
#
_symmetry.space_group_name_H-M   'P 1'
#
loop_
_entity.id
_entity.type
_entity.pdbx_description
1 polymer ?
#
loop_
_entity_poly.entity_id
_entity_poly.type
_entity_poly.pdbx_seq_one_letter_code
_entity_poly.pdbx_strand_id
1 'polypeptide(L)'
;MEAEVTTAVELSAPGALSHLDALEAEAVHIFREVAGEFERPVILFSGGKDSIVMLHLARKAFWPAQLPFALLHVDTGHNFPEVIAYRDGVVAEYGLRLYVGHVQEFIDNGRLQERPDGTRNPLQTVPLLDAIEKNRFDAVFGGGRRDEEKARAKERVFSLRDEFGQWDPRRQRPELWNLYNGRHRVGEHVRVFPLSNWTELDVWQYIEREEIPLPEIYFSH
;
A
#
# COMPACT_ATOMS: atom_id res chain seq x y z
N MET A 1 -4.94 54.10 14.19
CA MET A 1 -4.61 53.06 15.16
C MET A 1 -5.02 51.74 14.52
N GLU A 2 -4.18 51.24 13.63
CA GLU A 2 -4.37 49.95 12.95
C GLU A 2 -3.24 49.04 13.42
N ALA A 3 -3.63 47.87 13.93
CA ALA A 3 -2.72 46.85 14.41
C ALA A 3 -2.33 45.96 13.23
N GLU A 4 -1.05 45.97 12.87
CA GLU A 4 -0.45 44.95 12.01
C GLU A 4 -0.43 43.63 12.76
N VAL A 5 -1.19 42.65 12.26
CA VAL A 5 -1.10 41.26 12.67
C VAL A 5 0.03 40.63 11.88
N THR A 6 1.23 40.62 12.46
CA THR A 6 2.39 39.91 11.91
C THR A 6 2.11 38.41 11.95
N THR A 7 1.86 37.81 10.78
CA THR A 7 1.80 36.36 10.63
C THR A 7 3.22 35.82 10.80
N ALA A 8 3.45 35.08 11.89
CA ALA A 8 4.73 34.42 12.12
C ALA A 8 4.90 33.30 11.08
N VAL A 9 5.85 33.46 10.18
CA VAL A 9 6.36 32.36 9.35
C VAL A 9 7.24 31.51 10.25
N GLU A 10 6.80 30.29 10.57
CA GLU A 10 7.66 29.29 11.22
C GLU A 10 8.77 28.88 10.24
N LEU A 11 9.93 29.49 10.41
CA LEU A 11 11.16 29.08 9.72
C LEU A 11 11.67 27.80 10.39
N SER A 12 11.51 26.65 9.74
CA SER A 12 12.20 25.43 10.15
C SER A 12 13.71 25.62 9.99
N ALA A 13 14.50 25.17 10.98
CA ALA A 13 15.95 25.30 10.95
C ALA A 13 16.54 24.54 9.74
N PRO A 14 17.60 25.06 9.09
CA PRO A 14 18.25 24.36 7.98
C PRO A 14 18.72 22.97 8.44
N GLY A 15 18.09 21.92 7.90
CA GLY A 15 18.33 20.52 8.25
C GLY A 15 17.24 19.84 9.08
N ALA A 16 16.17 20.54 9.48
CA ALA A 16 15.01 19.92 10.10
C ALA A 16 14.12 19.27 9.02
N LEU A 17 13.93 17.95 9.10
CA LEU A 17 12.98 17.22 8.26
C LEU A 17 11.57 17.79 8.47
N SER A 18 10.85 18.07 7.38
CA SER A 18 9.42 18.34 7.48
C SER A 18 8.67 17.07 7.90
N HIS A 19 7.42 17.22 8.32
CA HIS A 19 6.55 16.08 8.63
C HIS A 19 6.46 15.07 7.47
N LEU A 20 6.23 15.56 6.24
CA LEU A 20 6.18 14.71 5.06
C LEU A 20 7.53 14.07 4.71
N ASP A 21 8.65 14.73 4.99
CA ASP A 21 9.98 14.13 4.79
C ASP A 21 10.25 13.00 5.79
N ALA A 22 9.79 13.16 7.03
CA ALA A 22 9.89 12.10 8.04
C ALA A 22 9.03 10.89 7.65
N LEU A 23 7.80 11.11 7.18
CA LEU A 23 6.90 10.06 6.70
C LEU A 23 7.44 9.36 5.43
N GLU A 24 8.00 10.12 4.48
CA GLU A 24 8.68 9.57 3.30
C GLU A 24 9.86 8.71 3.71
N ALA A 25 10.73 9.20 4.60
CA ALA A 25 11.89 8.47 5.07
C ALA A 25 11.51 7.17 5.79
N GLU A 26 10.45 7.18 6.61
CA GLU A 26 9.92 5.99 7.26
C GLU A 26 9.44 4.96 6.22
N ALA A 27 8.62 5.38 5.25
CA ALA A 27 8.11 4.48 4.23
C ALA A 27 9.24 3.89 3.36
N VAL A 28 10.20 4.71 2.95
CA VAL A 28 11.40 4.29 2.20
C VAL A 28 12.22 3.28 2.99
N HIS A 29 12.40 3.50 4.29
CA HIS A 29 13.08 2.56 5.18
C HIS A 29 12.36 1.21 5.23
N ILE A 30 11.04 1.21 5.43
CA ILE A 30 10.20 0.00 5.45
C ILE A 30 10.33 -0.81 4.14
N PHE A 31 10.31 -0.13 2.99
CA PHE A 31 10.50 -0.80 1.69
C PHE A 31 11.86 -1.48 1.58
N ARG A 32 12.93 -0.83 2.07
CA ARG A 32 14.29 -1.37 2.03
C ARG A 32 14.48 -2.55 2.97
N GLU A 33 13.90 -2.50 4.17
CA GLU A 33 13.91 -3.62 5.12
C GLU A 33 13.24 -4.86 4.49
N VAL A 34 12.10 -4.69 3.83
CA VAL A 34 11.44 -5.81 3.14
C VAL A 34 12.28 -6.35 1.99
N ALA A 35 12.91 -5.49 1.18
CA ALA A 35 13.80 -5.95 0.12
C ALA A 35 15.04 -6.70 0.65
N GLY A 36 15.48 -6.40 1.87
CA GLY A 36 16.62 -7.07 2.52
C GLY A 36 16.25 -8.39 3.20
N GLU A 37 14.99 -8.58 3.59
CA GLU A 37 14.56 -9.73 4.40
C GLU A 37 13.67 -10.76 3.67
N PHE A 38 13.08 -10.41 2.52
CA PHE A 38 12.09 -11.25 1.83
C PHE A 38 12.51 -11.62 0.40
N GLU A 39 12.08 -12.80 -0.06
CA GLU A 39 12.43 -13.34 -1.36
C GLU A 39 11.49 -12.88 -2.49
N ARG A 40 10.19 -12.76 -2.21
CA ARG A 40 9.13 -12.50 -3.20
C ARG A 40 8.13 -11.44 -2.72
N PRO A 41 8.57 -10.22 -2.42
CA PRO A 41 7.68 -9.11 -2.11
C PRO A 41 6.80 -8.67 -3.28
N VAL A 42 5.56 -8.27 -2.97
CA VAL A 42 4.58 -7.72 -3.92
C VAL A 42 3.86 -6.51 -3.34
N ILE A 43 3.52 -5.52 -4.17
CA ILE A 43 2.72 -4.35 -3.79
C ILE A 43 1.28 -4.53 -4.24
N LEU A 44 0.33 -4.38 -3.31
CA LEU A 44 -1.09 -4.27 -3.67
C LEU A 44 -1.35 -2.93 -4.36
N PHE A 45 -1.73 -2.99 -5.64
CA PHE A 45 -1.89 -1.81 -6.49
C PHE A 45 -3.25 -1.79 -7.17
N SER A 46 -4.22 -1.12 -6.54
CA SER A 46 -5.58 -0.97 -7.08
C SER A 46 -5.72 0.22 -8.04
N GLY A 47 -4.75 1.13 -8.06
CA GLY A 47 -4.87 2.41 -8.77
C GLY A 47 -5.61 3.49 -7.97
N GLY A 48 -5.95 3.23 -6.71
CA GLY A 48 -6.42 4.28 -5.78
C GLY A 48 -5.27 5.09 -5.18
N LYS A 49 -5.57 6.32 -4.72
CA LYS A 49 -4.60 7.31 -4.21
C LYS A 49 -3.51 6.74 -3.29
N ASP A 50 -3.90 5.92 -2.30
CA ASP A 50 -2.95 5.38 -1.31
C ASP A 50 -1.99 4.38 -1.95
N SER A 51 -2.50 3.54 -2.86
CA SER A 51 -1.65 2.59 -3.59
C SER A 51 -0.73 3.27 -4.60
N ILE A 52 -1.14 4.42 -5.14
CA ILE A 52 -0.32 5.26 -6.02
C ILE A 52 0.82 5.89 -5.23
N VAL A 53 0.53 6.52 -4.07
CA VAL A 53 1.56 7.07 -3.19
C VAL A 53 2.52 5.99 -2.72
N MET A 54 2.00 4.83 -2.33
CA MET A 54 2.81 3.68 -1.93
C MET A 54 3.75 3.22 -3.07
N LEU A 55 3.27 3.13 -4.32
CA LEU A 55 4.12 2.79 -5.48
C LEU A 55 5.17 3.87 -5.76
N HIS A 56 4.80 5.15 -5.67
CA HIS A 56 5.73 6.27 -5.83
C HIS A 56 6.87 6.20 -4.80
N LEU A 57 6.54 6.01 -3.52
CA LEU A 57 7.52 5.84 -2.45
C LEU A 57 8.42 4.62 -2.67
N ALA A 58 7.84 3.50 -3.13
CA ALA A 58 8.62 2.31 -3.46
C ALA A 58 9.64 2.61 -4.57
N ARG A 59 9.24 3.34 -5.62
CA ARG A 59 10.16 3.75 -6.69
C ARG A 59 11.26 4.68 -6.19
N LYS A 60 10.95 5.64 -5.31
CA LYS A 60 11.96 6.48 -4.66
C LYS A 60 12.96 5.65 -3.84
N ALA A 61 12.48 4.62 -3.13
CA ALA A 61 13.32 3.80 -2.26
C ALA A 61 14.45 3.08 -3.02
N PHE A 62 14.24 2.74 -4.29
CA PHE A 62 15.18 1.99 -5.13
C PHE A 62 15.78 2.77 -6.29
N TRP A 63 15.40 4.04 -6.48
CA TRP A 63 16.01 4.88 -7.50
C TRP A 63 17.55 4.93 -7.34
N PRO A 64 18.34 4.82 -8.43
CA PRO A 64 17.95 4.75 -9.84
C PRO A 64 17.74 3.33 -10.38
N ALA A 65 17.77 2.30 -9.54
CA ALA A 65 17.52 0.92 -9.95
C ALA A 65 16.02 0.67 -10.24
N GLN A 66 15.74 -0.40 -10.97
CA GLN A 66 14.37 -0.86 -11.17
C GLN A 66 13.77 -1.34 -9.85
N LEU A 67 12.44 -1.22 -9.74
CA LEU A 67 11.70 -1.69 -8.58
C LEU A 67 11.83 -3.23 -8.48
N PRO A 68 12.36 -3.79 -7.38
CA PRO A 68 12.54 -5.23 -7.24
C PRO A 68 11.24 -5.99 -6.94
N PHE A 69 10.10 -5.28 -6.86
CA PHE A 69 8.82 -5.82 -6.45
C PHE A 69 7.88 -6.01 -7.65
N ALA A 70 7.03 -7.03 -7.57
CA ALA A 70 5.88 -7.11 -8.45
C ALA A 70 4.70 -6.28 -7.91
N LEU A 71 3.70 -6.05 -8.75
CA LEU A 71 2.40 -5.50 -8.37
C LEU A 71 1.35 -6.61 -8.38
N LEU A 72 0.35 -6.51 -7.51
CA LEU A 72 -0.82 -7.38 -7.47
C LEU A 72 -2.09 -6.53 -7.37
N HIS A 73 -3.03 -6.75 -8.27
CA HIS A 73 -4.37 -6.18 -8.21
C HIS A 73 -5.39 -7.32 -8.11
N VAL A 74 -6.28 -7.26 -7.11
CA VAL A 74 -7.51 -8.06 -7.11
C VAL A 74 -8.64 -7.30 -7.81
N ASP A 75 -8.90 -7.65 -9.06
CA ASP A 75 -9.90 -6.99 -9.88
C ASP A 75 -11.30 -7.52 -9.55
N THR A 76 -12.17 -6.62 -9.07
CA THR A 76 -13.55 -6.96 -8.73
C THR A 76 -14.46 -7.07 -9.96
N GLY A 77 -14.04 -6.52 -11.11
CA GLY A 77 -14.89 -6.26 -12.26
C GLY A 77 -15.77 -5.01 -12.11
N HIS A 78 -15.72 -4.32 -10.96
CA HIS A 78 -16.47 -3.08 -10.69
C HIS A 78 -15.53 -1.85 -10.58
N ASN A 79 -14.28 -1.98 -11.03
CA ASN A 79 -13.31 -0.89 -11.04
C ASN A 79 -13.65 0.13 -12.12
N PHE A 80 -13.44 1.42 -11.84
CA PHE A 80 -13.62 2.49 -12.82
C PHE A 80 -12.63 2.33 -14.00
N PRO A 81 -13.06 2.49 -15.26
CA PRO A 81 -12.19 2.39 -16.42
C PRO A 81 -10.96 3.32 -16.35
N GLU A 82 -11.13 4.52 -15.81
CA GLU A 82 -10.09 5.54 -15.62
C GLU A 82 -8.98 5.03 -14.67
N VAL A 83 -9.37 4.32 -13.60
CA VAL A 83 -8.44 3.72 -12.64
C VAL A 83 -7.65 2.58 -13.28
N ILE A 84 -8.32 1.76 -14.09
CA ILE A 84 -7.69 0.65 -14.81
C ILE A 84 -6.73 1.17 -15.89
N ALA A 85 -7.14 2.19 -16.66
CA ALA A 85 -6.30 2.81 -17.67
C ALA A 85 -5.04 3.44 -17.05
N TYR A 86 -5.19 4.16 -15.93
CA TYR A 86 -4.06 4.70 -15.19
C TYR A 86 -3.11 3.59 -14.71
N ARG A 87 -3.64 2.52 -14.08
CA ARG A 87 -2.86 1.37 -13.61
C ARG A 87 -2.01 0.78 -14.73
N ASP A 88 -2.64 0.50 -15.87
CA ASP A 88 -1.98 -0.14 -17.01
C ASP A 88 -0.93 0.79 -17.65
N GLY A 89 -1.22 2.10 -17.70
CA GLY A 89 -0.27 3.13 -18.12
C GLY A 89 0.98 3.17 -17.24
N VAL A 90 0.81 3.23 -15.92
CA VAL A 90 1.94 3.23 -14.96
C VAL A 90 2.78 1.95 -15.03
N VAL A 91 2.12 0.79 -15.21
CA VAL A 91 2.81 -0.50 -15.41
C VAL A 91 3.67 -0.47 -16.67
N ALA A 92 3.12 0.02 -17.79
CA ALA A 92 3.83 0.11 -19.06
C ALA A 92 4.98 1.14 -19.02
N GLU A 93 4.75 2.32 -18.44
CA GLU A 93 5.73 3.41 -18.32
C GLU A 93 6.99 2.95 -17.58
N TYR A 94 6.83 2.20 -16.49
CA TYR A 94 7.93 1.76 -15.64
C TYR A 94 8.38 0.32 -15.86
N GLY A 95 7.79 -0.39 -16.83
CA GLY A 95 8.12 -1.79 -17.14
C GLY A 95 7.90 -2.74 -15.96
N LEU A 96 6.82 -2.52 -15.19
CA LEU A 96 6.54 -3.27 -13.96
C LEU A 96 5.86 -4.62 -14.28
N ARG A 97 6.04 -5.59 -13.38
CA ARG A 97 5.32 -6.88 -13.45
C ARG A 97 4.03 -6.77 -12.67
N LEU A 98 2.88 -6.89 -13.34
CA LEU A 98 1.55 -6.88 -12.71
C LEU A 98 0.93 -8.29 -12.74
N TYR A 99 0.49 -8.74 -11.57
CA TYR A 99 -0.38 -9.90 -11.40
C TYR A 99 -1.81 -9.41 -11.17
N VAL A 100 -2.78 -10.05 -11.81
CA VAL A 100 -4.20 -9.73 -11.62
C VAL A 100 -4.94 -10.99 -11.19
N GLY A 101 -5.64 -10.91 -10.05
CA GLY A 101 -6.59 -11.93 -9.61
C GLY A 101 -8.00 -11.40 -9.83
N HIS A 102 -8.79 -12.06 -10.68
CA HIS A 102 -10.15 -11.61 -10.99
C HIS A 102 -11.17 -12.27 -10.06
N VAL A 103 -11.95 -11.48 -9.32
CA VAL A 103 -13.07 -12.01 -8.51
C VAL A 103 -14.05 -12.79 -9.38
N GLN A 104 -14.28 -12.34 -10.61
CA GLN A 104 -15.18 -12.98 -11.56
C GLN A 104 -14.80 -14.45 -11.83
N GLU A 105 -13.51 -14.79 -11.95
CA GLU A 105 -13.07 -16.18 -12.18
C GLU A 105 -13.51 -17.12 -11.06
N PHE A 106 -13.52 -16.63 -9.81
CA PHE A 106 -13.92 -17.42 -8.64
C PHE A 106 -15.44 -17.56 -8.52
N ILE A 107 -16.19 -16.61 -9.07
CA ILE A 107 -17.65 -16.71 -9.21
C ILE A 107 -17.98 -17.75 -10.29
N ASP A 108 -17.33 -17.64 -11.45
CA ASP A 108 -17.58 -18.51 -12.61
C ASP A 108 -17.26 -19.98 -12.31
N ASN A 109 -16.25 -20.25 -11.48
CA ASN A 109 -15.89 -21.62 -11.06
C ASN A 109 -16.60 -22.09 -9.78
N GLY A 110 -17.51 -21.29 -9.22
CA GLY A 110 -18.34 -21.64 -8.06
C GLY A 110 -17.64 -21.63 -6.70
N ARG A 111 -16.39 -21.15 -6.61
CA ARG A 111 -15.68 -20.97 -5.32
C ARG A 111 -16.20 -19.77 -4.53
N LEU A 112 -16.79 -18.80 -5.21
CA LEU A 112 -17.48 -17.64 -4.64
C LEU A 112 -18.89 -17.53 -5.22
N GLN A 113 -19.74 -16.79 -4.51
CA GLN A 113 -21.08 -16.44 -4.98
C GLN A 113 -21.22 -14.93 -4.95
N GLU A 114 -21.99 -14.40 -5.90
CA GLU A 114 -22.36 -12.98 -5.90
C GLU A 114 -23.11 -12.64 -4.61
N ARG A 115 -22.79 -11.49 -4.03
CA ARG A 115 -23.47 -11.05 -2.81
C ARG A 115 -24.80 -10.39 -3.16
N PRO A 116 -25.83 -10.52 -2.30
CA PRO A 116 -27.13 -9.88 -2.53
C PRO A 116 -27.05 -8.35 -2.65
N ASP A 117 -26.05 -7.72 -2.03
CA ASP A 117 -25.79 -6.28 -2.04
C ASP A 117 -25.02 -5.81 -3.30
N GLY A 118 -24.60 -6.74 -4.17
CA GLY A 118 -23.83 -6.45 -5.38
C GLY A 118 -22.40 -5.95 -5.12
N THR A 119 -21.94 -5.84 -3.87
CA THR A 119 -20.57 -5.41 -3.58
C THR A 119 -19.62 -6.58 -3.67
N ARG A 120 -18.51 -6.40 -4.39
CA ARG A 120 -17.47 -7.41 -4.54
C ARG A 120 -16.23 -7.12 -3.69
N ASN A 121 -16.18 -6.00 -2.96
CA ASN A 121 -15.06 -5.68 -2.07
C ASN A 121 -14.82 -6.76 -1.00
N PRO A 122 -15.86 -7.30 -0.32
CA PRO A 122 -15.65 -8.39 0.64
C PRO A 122 -15.20 -9.71 0.00
N LEU A 123 -15.40 -9.88 -1.31
CA LEU A 123 -15.06 -11.10 -2.05
C LEU A 123 -13.58 -11.15 -2.45
N GLN A 124 -12.83 -10.05 -2.31
CA GLN A 124 -11.43 -9.95 -2.73
C GLN A 124 -10.47 -10.84 -1.92
N THR A 125 -10.85 -11.25 -0.71
CA THR A 125 -9.98 -12.03 0.20
C THR A 125 -9.55 -13.36 -0.41
N VAL A 126 -10.47 -14.11 -1.03
CA VAL A 126 -10.16 -15.44 -1.57
C VAL A 126 -9.23 -15.34 -2.80
N PRO A 127 -9.49 -14.48 -3.80
CA PRO A 127 -8.56 -14.25 -4.90
C PRO A 127 -7.20 -13.70 -4.45
N LEU A 128 -7.18 -12.83 -3.43
CA LEU A 128 -5.93 -12.33 -2.86
C LEU A 128 -5.06 -13.47 -2.30
N LEU A 129 -5.63 -14.31 -1.43
CA LEU A 129 -4.91 -15.42 -0.80
C LEU A 129 -4.46 -16.46 -1.83
N ASP A 130 -5.31 -16.77 -2.80
CA ASP A 130 -5.00 -17.67 -3.91
C ASP A 130 -3.84 -17.13 -4.78
N ALA A 131 -3.82 -15.83 -5.08
CA ALA A 131 -2.71 -15.19 -5.80
C ALA A 131 -1.39 -15.20 -5.00
N ILE A 132 -1.45 -15.01 -3.68
CA ILE A 132 -0.29 -15.07 -2.79
C ILE A 132 0.31 -16.46 -2.78
N GLU A 133 -0.53 -17.48 -2.57
CA GLU A 133 -0.11 -18.87 -2.54
C GLU A 133 0.51 -19.31 -3.88
N LYS A 134 -0.18 -19.06 -4.99
CA LYS A 134 0.27 -19.42 -6.34
C LYS A 134 1.63 -18.82 -6.71
N ASN A 135 1.86 -17.56 -6.35
CA ASN A 135 3.10 -16.84 -6.67
C ASN A 135 4.16 -16.93 -5.57
N ARG A 136 3.82 -17.54 -4.43
CA ARG A 136 4.64 -17.67 -3.23
C ARG A 136 5.13 -16.32 -2.72
N PHE A 137 4.26 -15.32 -2.70
CA PHE A 137 4.60 -14.02 -2.14
C PHE A 137 4.73 -14.13 -0.62
N ASP A 138 5.88 -13.73 -0.11
CA ASP A 138 6.23 -13.84 1.31
C ASP A 138 6.15 -12.50 2.06
N ALA A 139 6.17 -11.38 1.32
CA ALA A 139 5.78 -10.06 1.79
C ALA A 139 4.75 -9.43 0.84
N VAL A 140 3.74 -8.78 1.42
CA VAL A 140 2.68 -8.11 0.67
C VAL A 140 2.45 -6.71 1.24
N PHE A 141 2.84 -5.70 0.48
CA PHE A 141 2.62 -4.31 0.86
C PHE A 141 1.16 -3.91 0.64
N GLY A 142 0.55 -3.30 1.65
CA GLY A 142 -0.78 -2.72 1.58
C GLY A 142 -0.78 -1.24 1.98
N GLY A 143 -1.65 -0.46 1.36
CA GLY A 143 -1.82 0.97 1.66
C GLY A 143 -2.70 1.25 2.88
N GLY A 144 -2.80 0.31 3.82
CA GLY A 144 -3.66 0.49 4.99
C GLY A 144 -3.06 1.48 5.99
N ARG A 145 -3.90 2.39 6.51
CA ARG A 145 -3.49 3.45 7.42
C ARG A 145 -4.23 3.36 8.76
N ARG A 146 -3.59 3.80 9.85
CA ARG A 146 -4.14 3.66 11.22
C ARG A 146 -5.34 4.58 11.49
N ASP A 147 -5.46 5.68 10.75
CA ASP A 147 -6.54 6.67 10.88
C ASP A 147 -7.86 6.22 10.22
N GLU A 148 -7.82 5.27 9.28
CA GLU A 148 -8.98 4.86 8.49
C GLU A 148 -10.08 4.18 9.34
N GLU A 149 -9.69 3.29 10.25
CA GLU A 149 -10.65 2.50 11.04
C GLU A 149 -10.11 2.22 12.44
N LYS A 150 -10.99 2.22 13.46
CA LYS A 150 -10.61 1.94 14.85
C LYS A 150 -9.89 0.59 15.04
N ALA A 151 -10.22 -0.40 14.21
CA ALA A 151 -9.57 -1.71 14.25
C ALA A 151 -8.09 -1.64 13.83
N ARG A 152 -7.74 -0.71 12.92
CA ARG A 152 -6.38 -0.51 12.41
C ARG A 152 -5.49 0.30 13.34
N ALA A 153 -6.05 0.99 14.34
CA ALA A 153 -5.27 1.76 15.31
C ALA A 153 -4.23 0.93 16.09
N LYS A 154 -4.43 -0.39 16.19
CA LYS A 154 -3.50 -1.34 16.82
C LYS A 154 -2.71 -2.18 15.82
N GLU A 155 -2.88 -1.91 14.52
CA GLU A 155 -2.18 -2.62 13.46
C GLU A 155 -0.69 -2.24 13.49
N ARG A 156 0.13 -3.25 13.29
CA ARG A 156 1.59 -3.14 13.20
C ARG A 156 1.99 -2.86 11.76
N VAL A 157 3.16 -2.27 11.55
CA VAL A 157 3.72 -2.11 10.20
C VAL A 157 3.95 -3.48 9.57
N PHE A 158 4.54 -4.42 10.31
CA PHE A 158 4.75 -5.82 9.94
C PHE A 158 3.73 -6.69 10.66
N SER A 159 2.77 -7.18 9.89
CA SER A 159 1.65 -7.95 10.40
C SER A 159 1.75 -9.38 9.86
N LEU A 160 2.16 -10.31 10.72
CA LEU A 160 2.39 -11.71 10.34
C LEU A 160 1.05 -12.39 10.03
N ARG A 161 1.04 -13.21 8.98
CA ARG A 161 -0.08 -14.08 8.62
C ARG A 161 0.38 -15.53 8.61
N ASP A 162 -0.49 -16.44 9.03
CA ASP A 162 -0.21 -17.87 8.88
C ASP A 162 -0.42 -18.35 7.43
N GLU A 163 -0.23 -19.65 7.19
CA GLU A 163 -0.36 -20.29 5.87
C GLU A 163 -1.76 -20.17 5.25
N PHE A 164 -2.79 -19.90 6.06
CA PHE A 164 -4.16 -19.67 5.60
C PHE A 164 -4.49 -18.19 5.49
N GLY A 165 -3.52 -17.30 5.73
CA GLY A 165 -3.70 -15.85 5.70
C GLY A 165 -4.39 -15.27 6.93
N GLN A 166 -4.48 -16.01 8.04
CA GLN A 166 -5.11 -15.54 9.27
C GLN A 166 -4.13 -14.75 10.15
N TRP A 167 -4.70 -13.89 11.00
CA TRP A 167 -3.95 -13.08 11.95
C TRP A 167 -4.03 -13.69 13.35
N ASP A 168 -2.87 -13.89 14.01
CA ASP A 168 -2.78 -14.33 15.41
C ASP A 168 -2.11 -13.26 16.27
N PRO A 169 -2.78 -12.73 17.33
CA PRO A 169 -2.21 -11.72 18.22
C PRO A 169 -0.93 -12.16 18.92
N ARG A 170 -0.81 -13.45 19.28
CA ARG A 170 0.33 -13.99 20.03
C ARG A 170 1.59 -14.09 19.18
N ARG A 171 1.42 -14.12 17.86
CA ARG A 171 2.52 -14.23 16.90
C ARG A 171 3.05 -12.88 16.43
N GLN A 172 2.32 -11.80 16.73
CA GLN A 172 2.76 -10.45 16.36
C GLN A 172 3.95 -10.02 17.22
N ARG A 173 4.86 -9.27 16.59
CA ARG A 173 6.14 -8.91 17.19
C ARG A 173 6.13 -7.45 17.63
N PRO A 174 6.73 -7.11 18.79
CA PRO A 174 7.00 -5.72 19.12
C PRO A 174 7.84 -5.06 18.03
N GLU A 175 7.47 -3.83 17.67
CA GLU A 175 8.20 -2.97 16.74
C GLU A 175 8.83 -1.88 17.60
N LEU A 176 10.14 -2.00 17.85
CA LEU A 176 10.88 -1.05 18.68
C LEU A 176 11.72 -0.18 17.76
N TRP A 177 11.56 1.15 17.87
CA TRP A 177 12.15 2.10 16.91
C TRP A 177 11.75 1.76 15.47
N ASN A 178 12.71 1.72 14.55
CA ASN A 178 12.52 1.36 13.15
C ASN A 178 13.15 -0.01 12.85
N LEU A 179 13.15 -0.91 13.85
CA LEU A 179 13.64 -2.28 13.72
C LEU A 179 12.45 -3.21 13.54
N TYR A 180 12.40 -3.86 12.38
CA TYR A 180 11.35 -4.82 12.04
C TYR A 180 11.91 -6.23 12.11
N ASN A 181 11.03 -7.21 12.29
CA ASN A 181 11.41 -8.61 12.28
C ASN A 181 10.48 -9.35 11.34
N GLY A 182 10.92 -9.50 10.08
CA GLY A 182 10.18 -10.15 9.00
C GLY A 182 10.29 -11.67 8.95
N ARG A 183 11.05 -12.31 9.85
CA ARG A 183 11.23 -13.77 9.86
C ARG A 183 9.90 -14.51 9.86
N HIS A 184 9.64 -15.35 8.88
CA HIS A 184 8.40 -16.12 8.78
C HIS A 184 8.73 -17.56 8.39
N ARG A 185 7.78 -18.48 8.54
CA ARG A 185 7.96 -19.87 8.10
C ARG A 185 7.57 -20.01 6.63
N VAL A 186 8.07 -21.04 5.96
CA VAL A 186 7.62 -21.38 4.60
C VAL A 186 6.10 -21.57 4.61
N GLY A 187 5.42 -20.94 3.66
CA GLY A 187 3.95 -20.93 3.54
C GLY A 187 3.30 -19.72 4.23
N GLU A 188 3.98 -19.07 5.17
CA GLU A 188 3.51 -17.84 5.80
C GLU A 188 3.91 -16.62 4.99
N HIS A 189 3.17 -15.52 5.16
CA HIS A 189 3.52 -14.22 4.57
C HIS A 189 3.34 -13.10 5.58
N VAL A 190 3.99 -11.97 5.31
CA VAL A 190 3.86 -10.76 6.12
C VAL A 190 3.10 -9.71 5.33
N ARG A 191 2.06 -9.13 5.93
CA ARG A 191 1.44 -7.90 5.44
C ARG A 191 2.28 -6.73 5.94
N VAL A 192 2.70 -5.86 5.03
CA VAL A 192 3.55 -4.71 5.36
C VAL A 192 2.81 -3.42 5.01
N PHE A 193 2.79 -2.45 5.91
CA PHE A 193 2.00 -1.22 5.76
C PHE A 193 2.88 0.03 5.84
N PRO A 194 3.59 0.42 4.76
CA PRO A 194 4.49 1.58 4.74
C PRO A 194 3.80 2.90 5.06
N LEU A 195 2.48 2.98 4.82
CA LEU A 195 1.68 4.18 5.05
C LEU A 195 1.01 4.21 6.43
N SER A 196 1.34 3.29 7.35
CA SER A 196 0.61 3.13 8.62
C SER A 196 0.44 4.44 9.41
N ASN A 197 1.46 5.30 9.41
CA ASN A 197 1.48 6.56 10.15
C ASN A 197 0.99 7.77 9.34
N TRP A 198 0.57 7.57 8.09
CA TRP A 198 0.08 8.63 7.23
C TRP A 198 -1.41 8.87 7.48
N THR A 199 -1.81 10.13 7.55
CA THR A 199 -3.22 10.53 7.55
C THR A 199 -3.72 10.76 6.13
N GLU A 200 -5.03 10.91 5.99
CA GLU A 200 -5.62 11.21 4.67
C GLU A 200 -5.09 12.53 4.11
N LEU A 201 -4.91 13.53 4.99
CA LEU A 201 -4.35 14.83 4.63
C LEU A 201 -2.90 14.68 4.15
N ASP A 202 -2.08 13.87 4.82
CA ASP A 202 -0.68 13.65 4.43
C ASP A 202 -0.58 13.04 3.02
N VAL A 203 -1.44 12.08 2.70
CA VAL A 203 -1.51 11.45 1.37
C VAL A 203 -1.79 12.50 0.30
N TRP A 204 -2.79 13.37 0.53
CA TRP A 204 -3.13 14.42 -0.43
C TRP A 204 -2.06 15.51 -0.56
N GLN A 205 -1.52 15.99 0.56
CA GLN A 205 -0.44 16.97 0.56
C GLN A 205 0.81 16.44 -0.14
N TYR A 206 1.10 15.14 0.02
CA TYR A 206 2.23 14.51 -0.64
C TYR A 206 2.00 14.33 -2.14
N ILE A 207 0.78 13.96 -2.57
CA ILE A 207 0.39 13.92 -3.99
C ILE A 207 0.60 15.30 -4.64
N GLU A 208 0.17 16.37 -3.97
CA GLU A 208 0.36 17.75 -4.45
C GLU A 208 1.85 18.13 -4.49
N ARG A 209 2.59 17.88 -3.41
CA ARG A 209 4.03 18.22 -3.29
C ARG A 209 4.89 17.54 -4.35
N GLU A 210 4.61 16.27 -4.64
CA GLU A 210 5.38 15.45 -5.57
C GLU A 210 4.78 15.44 -6.99
N GLU A 211 3.72 16.22 -7.24
CA GLU A 211 3.00 16.30 -8.52
C GLU A 211 2.61 14.92 -9.07
N ILE A 212 2.12 14.04 -8.18
CA ILE A 212 1.82 12.65 -8.53
C ILE A 212 0.56 12.62 -9.41
N PRO A 213 0.62 12.05 -10.63
CA PRO A 213 -0.55 11.98 -11.48
C PRO A 213 -1.58 11.03 -10.87
N LEU A 214 -2.86 11.38 -11.00
CA LEU A 214 -3.99 10.57 -10.54
C LEU A 214 -4.92 10.22 -11.71
N PRO A 215 -5.71 9.13 -11.58
CA PRO A 215 -6.81 8.85 -12.49
C PRO A 215 -7.79 10.03 -12.61
N GLU A 216 -8.34 10.27 -13.81
CA GLU A 216 -9.20 11.43 -14.10
C GLU A 216 -10.42 11.54 -13.17
N ILE A 217 -10.93 10.41 -12.66
CA ILE A 217 -12.06 10.36 -11.72
C ILE A 217 -11.83 11.17 -10.43
N TYR A 218 -10.58 11.47 -10.07
CA TYR A 218 -10.26 12.31 -8.92
C TYR A 218 -10.47 13.81 -9.17
N PHE A 219 -10.62 14.24 -10.42
CA PHE A 219 -10.79 15.64 -10.80
C PHE A 219 -12.20 15.96 -11.32
N SER A 220 -13.02 14.95 -11.56
CA SER A 220 -14.28 15.07 -12.28
C SER A 220 -15.50 14.84 -11.39
N HIS A 221 -15.54 15.44 -10.18
CA HIS A 221 -16.75 15.52 -9.35
C HIS A 221 -16.76 16.76 -8.44
#